data_AF-A0A3B9AGN8-F1
#
_entry.id   AF-A0A3B9AGN8-F1
#
_cell.length_a   1.000
_cell.length_b   1.000
_cell.length_c   1.000
_cell.angle_alpha   90.00
_cell.angle_beta   90.00
_cell.angle_gamma   90.00
#
_symmetry.space_group_name_H-M   'P 1'
#
loop_
_entity.id
_entity.type
_entity.pdbx_description
1 polymer ?
#
loop_
_entity_poly.entity_id
_entity_poly.type
_entity_poly.pdbx_seq_one_letter_code
_entity_poly.pdbx_strand_id
1 'polypeptide(L)' 'MSEIYFVRHGQASLGAKNYDKLSDLGWQQARWLGEHFRDQDLNFDRIVVGDMRRHRETL' A
#
# COMPACT_ATOMS: atom_id res chain seq x y z
N MET A 1 -2.45 23.80 -7.09
CA MET A 1 -2.67 22.75 -8.11
C MET A 1 -3.05 21.49 -7.34
N SER A 2 -3.97 20.68 -7.84
CA SER A 2 -4.39 19.46 -7.14
C SER A 2 -3.69 18.24 -7.73
N GLU A 3 -3.20 17.36 -6.87
CA GLU A 3 -2.50 16.13 -7.25
C GLU A 3 -3.26 14.91 -6.73
N ILE A 4 -3.21 13.82 -7.47
CA ILE A 4 -3.82 12.54 -7.10
C ILE A 4 -2.79 11.44 -7.34
N TYR A 5 -2.54 10.64 -6.31
CA TYR A 5 -1.60 9.53 -6.35
C TYR A 5 -2.36 8.21 -6.42
N PHE A 6 -2.03 7.38 -7.41
CA PHE A 6 -2.57 6.04 -7.55
C PHE A 6 -1.52 5.01 -7.15
N VAL A 7 -1.83 4.24 -6.11
CA VAL A 7 -0.97 3.19 -5.58
C VAL A 7 -1.71 1.87 -5.68
N ARG A 8 -1.07 0.86 -6.30
CA ARG A 8 -1.53 -0.52 -6.21
C ARG A 8 -1.07 -1.10 -4.88
N HIS A 9 -1.91 -1.94 -4.26
CA HIS A 9 -1.53 -2.70 -3.06
C HIS A 9 -0.20 -3.43 -3.25
N GLY A 10 0.54 -3.63 -2.14
CA GLY A 10 1.76 -4.45 -2.13
C GLY A 10 1.48 -5.88 -2.61
N GLN A 11 2.53 -6.63 -2.94
CA GLN A 11 2.36 -7.98 -3.46
C GLN A 11 1.48 -8.85 -2.56
N ALA A 12 0.45 -9.47 -3.13
CA ALA A 12 -0.40 -10.42 -2.43
C ALA A 12 0.31 -11.76 -2.21
N SER A 13 -0.15 -12.53 -1.22
CA SER A 13 0.32 -13.88 -0.94
C SER A 13 -0.21 -14.90 -1.95
N LEU A 14 0.37 -14.92 -3.16
CA LEU A 14 0.02 -15.89 -4.20
C LEU A 14 0.22 -17.32 -3.70
N GLY A 15 -0.81 -18.17 -3.84
CA GLY A 15 -0.76 -19.59 -3.43
C GLY A 15 -0.88 -19.84 -1.93
N ALA A 16 -1.01 -18.81 -1.08
CA ALA A 16 -1.26 -18.99 0.34
C ALA A 16 -2.74 -19.33 0.63
N LYS A 17 -2.99 -19.96 1.78
CA LYS A 17 -4.34 -20.29 2.26
C LYS A 17 -5.28 -19.08 2.32
N ASN A 18 -4.71 -17.90 2.58
CA ASN A 18 -5.40 -16.63 2.38
C ASN A 18 -4.66 -15.85 1.30
N TYR A 19 -5.26 -15.74 0.12
CA TYR A 19 -4.74 -14.92 -0.98
C TYR A 19 -4.93 -13.43 -0.71
N ASP A 20 -6.00 -13.06 0.01
CA ASP A 20 -6.30 -11.67 0.36
C ASP A 20 -5.50 -11.22 1.60
N LYS A 21 -4.18 -11.32 1.51
CA LYS A 21 -3.23 -10.68 2.42
C LYS A 21 -1.94 -10.37 1.67
N LEU A 22 -1.17 -9.42 2.15
CA LEU A 22 0.18 -9.16 1.65
C LEU A 22 1.09 -10.37 1.92
N SER A 23 2.02 -10.61 1.00
CA SER A 23 3.19 -11.45 1.27
C SER A 23 4.20 -10.68 2.13
N ASP A 24 5.24 -11.36 2.63
CA ASP A 24 6.33 -10.70 3.34
C ASP A 24 6.98 -9.60 2.49
N LEU A 25 7.12 -9.84 1.17
CA LEU A 25 7.56 -8.82 0.22
C LEU A 25 6.55 -7.69 0.07
N GLY A 26 5.25 -7.99 0.04
CA GLY A 26 4.19 -6.97 -0.03
C GLY A 26 4.23 -6.02 1.16
N TRP A 27 4.49 -6.53 2.36
CA TRP A 27 4.72 -5.70 3.55
C TRP A 27 5.96 -4.82 3.41
N GLN A 28 7.06 -5.36 2.88
CA GLN A 28 8.27 -4.56 2.65
C GLN A 28 8.04 -3.45 1.62
N GLN A 29 7.29 -3.75 0.54
CA GLN A 29 6.92 -2.77 -0.47
C GLN A 29 6.09 -1.62 0.10
N ALA A 30 5.11 -1.92 0.97
CA ALA A 30 4.31 -0.91 1.64
C ALA A 30 5.16 0.02 2.51
N ARG A 31 6.13 -0.54 3.26
CA ARG A 31 7.08 0.25 4.07
C ARG A 31 7.95 1.16 3.21
N TRP A 32 8.54 0.63 2.14
CA TRP A 32 9.37 1.44 1.23
C TRP A 32 8.57 2.57 0.59
N LEU A 33 7.30 2.34 0.24
CA LEU A 33 6.44 3.39 -0.27
C LEU A 33 6.23 4.51 0.77
N GLY A 34 5.95 4.14 2.02
CA GLY A 34 5.78 5.11 3.10
C GLY A 34 7.06 5.90 3.38
N GLU A 35 8.21 5.24 3.40
CA GLU A 35 9.53 5.88 3.50
C GLU A 35 9.77 6.84 2.35
N HIS A 36 9.51 6.42 1.11
CA HIS A 36 9.66 7.27 -0.06
C HIS A 36 8.77 8.52 0.01
N PHE A 37 7.50 8.38 0.37
CA PHE A 37 6.60 9.54 0.52
C PHE A 37 7.06 10.49 1.61
N ARG A 38 7.52 9.97 2.75
CA ARG A 38 8.09 10.78 3.83
C ARG A 38 9.36 11.51 3.38
N ASP A 39 10.27 10.83 2.68
CA ASP A 39 11.54 11.40 2.23
C ASP A 39 11.32 12.47 1.13
N GLN A 40 10.15 12.48 0.49
CA GLN A 40 9.70 13.53 -0.43
C GLN A 40 8.82 14.61 0.25
N ASP A 41 8.65 14.55 1.58
CA ASP A 41 7.77 15.43 2.37
C ASP A 41 6.32 15.50 1.85
N LEU A 42 5.83 14.38 1.31
CA LEU A 42 4.46 14.28 0.81
C LEU A 42 3.48 14.11 1.96
N ASN A 43 2.46 14.97 1.96
CA ASN A 43 1.35 14.93 2.90
C ASN A 43 0.03 14.78 2.13
N PHE A 44 -0.89 13.96 2.64
CA PHE A 44 -2.15 13.65 1.97
C PHE A 44 -3.34 14.13 2.79
N ASP A 45 -4.16 15.02 2.21
CA ASP A 45 -5.39 15.50 2.85
C ASP A 45 -6.46 14.40 2.97
N ARG A 46 -6.42 13.42 2.05
CA ARG A 46 -7.37 12.31 1.96
C ARG A 46 -6.66 11.05 1.49
N ILE A 47 -7.00 9.93 2.13
CA ILE A 47 -6.59 8.59 1.73
C ILE A 47 -7.86 7.78 1.47
N VAL A 48 -7.94 7.13 0.31
CA VAL A 48 -9.06 6.28 -0.09
C VAL A 48 -8.53 4.88 -0.36
N VAL A 49 -9.19 3.87 0.22
CA VAL A 49 -8.75 2.47 0.16
C VAL A 49 -9.94 1.56 -0.08
N GLY A 50 -9.74 0.49 -0.85
CA GLY A 50 -10.78 -0.54 -1.03
C GLY A 50 -10.94 -1.42 0.21
N ASP A 51 -11.90 -2.33 0.17
CA ASP A 51 -12.30 -3.18 1.29
C ASP A 51 -11.41 -4.42 1.53
N MET A 52 -10.70 -4.86 0.49
CA MET A 52 -9.82 -6.04 0.55
C MET A 52 -8.69 -5.88 1.58
N ARG A 53 -8.37 -6.96 2.28
CA ARG A 53 -7.40 -6.94 3.38
C ARG A 53 -6.01 -6.48 2.91
N ARG A 54 -5.56 -6.93 1.74
CA ARG A 54 -4.27 -6.47 1.18
C ARG A 54 -4.21 -4.97 0.88
N HIS A 55 -5.36 -4.32 0.65
CA HIS A 55 -5.41 -2.87 0.51
C HIS A 55 -5.15 -2.18 1.85
N ARG A 56 -5.81 -2.65 2.92
CA ARG A 56 -5.63 -2.12 4.28
C ARG A 56 -4.24 -2.39 4.85
N GLU A 57 -3.63 -3.53 4.53
CA GLU A 57 -2.27 -3.87 4.96
C GLU A 57 -1.20 -3.06 4.21
N THR A 58 -1.54 -2.40 3.09
CA THR A 58 -0.61 -1.50 2.38
C THR A 58 -0.57 -0.10 3.00
N LEU A 59 -1.63 0.29 3.71
CA LEU A 59 -1.68 1.54 4.48
C LEU A 59 -0.96 1.38 5.82
#